data_AF-C3YRJ8-F1
#
_entry.id   AF-C3YRJ8-F1
#
_cell.length_a   1.000
_cell.length_b   1.000
_cell.length_c   1.000
_cell.angle_alpha   90.00
_cell.angle_beta   90.00
_cell.angle_gamma   90.00
#
_symmetry.space_group_name_H-M   'P 1'
#
loop_
_entity.id
_entity.type
_entity.pdbx_description
1 polymer ?
#
loop_
_entity_poly.entity_id
_entity_poly.type
_entity_poly.pdbx_seq_one_letter_code
_entity_poly.pdbx_strand_id
1 'polypeptide(L)'
;SRRDHGSYDCFVLFLLSHGGETGVLGTDGQHVSVDSIVSSFQACKSLVGKPKLFFIQACRGGEKAFLKNPDQKPKIDSNESPDAGEKTLPTTSDRLVMYATVHGHVSWRNSDTGTWLVQVLADVITEHAETETLLEMLTRVSRTLGL
;
A
#
# COMPACT_ATOMS: atom_id res chain seq x y z
N SER A 1 -4.26 -6.89 -11.64
CA SER A 1 -5.54 -6.66 -12.38
C SER A 1 -5.39 -7.11 -13.83
N ARG A 2 -6.43 -7.71 -14.44
CA ARG A 2 -6.50 -7.99 -15.90
C ARG A 2 -7.23 -6.90 -16.69
N ARG A 3 -7.82 -5.91 -16.00
CA ARG A 3 -8.50 -4.77 -16.62
C ARG A 3 -7.47 -3.82 -17.22
N ASP A 4 -7.79 -3.25 -18.38
CA ASP A 4 -7.05 -2.12 -18.92
C ASP A 4 -7.41 -0.84 -18.16
N HIS A 5 -6.37 -0.09 -17.79
CA HIS A 5 -6.45 1.14 -17.02
C HIS A 5 -5.91 2.33 -17.80
N GLY A 6 -5.64 2.19 -19.10
CA GLY A 6 -5.02 3.21 -19.95
C GLY A 6 -5.70 4.57 -19.88
N SER A 7 -7.03 4.61 -19.75
CA SER A 7 -7.85 5.83 -19.70
C SER A 7 -7.97 6.50 -18.32
N TYR A 8 -7.37 5.96 -17.26
CA TYR A 8 -7.47 6.50 -15.89
C TYR A 8 -6.17 7.19 -15.47
N ASP A 9 -6.25 8.19 -14.60
CA ASP A 9 -5.05 8.94 -14.17
C ASP A 9 -4.28 8.24 -13.04
N CYS A 10 -4.99 7.52 -12.17
CA CYS A 10 -4.39 6.85 -11.02
C CYS A 10 -5.15 5.58 -10.63
N PHE A 11 -4.59 4.83 -9.69
CA PHE A 11 -5.23 3.71 -9.02
C PHE A 11 -5.30 3.98 -7.52
N VAL A 12 -6.45 3.70 -6.91
CA VAL A 12 -6.65 3.83 -5.47
C VAL A 12 -7.28 2.56 -4.92
N LEU A 13 -6.68 1.97 -3.88
CA LEU A 13 -7.22 0.83 -3.16
C LEU A 13 -7.41 1.17 -1.68
N PHE A 14 -8.64 1.00 -1.20
CA PHE A 14 -8.95 0.94 0.22
C PHE A 14 -9.11 -0.52 0.63
N LEU A 15 -8.27 -1.00 1.53
CA LEU A 15 -8.34 -2.35 2.07
C LEU A 15 -8.68 -2.30 3.56
N LEU A 16 -9.92 -2.65 3.90
CA LEU A 16 -10.44 -2.67 5.26
C LEU A 16 -10.80 -4.10 5.63
N SER A 17 -10.03 -4.71 6.53
CA SER A 17 -10.30 -6.08 6.97
C SER A 17 -9.75 -6.33 8.38
N HIS A 18 -10.08 -7.50 8.93
CA HIS A 18 -9.29 -8.06 10.02
C HIS A 18 -7.87 -8.36 9.51
N GLY A 19 -6.90 -8.20 10.39
CA GLY A 19 -5.51 -8.55 10.12
C GLY A 19 -4.93 -9.41 11.23
N GLY A 20 -3.77 -9.98 10.96
CA GLY A 20 -2.99 -10.78 11.90
C GLY A 20 -1.49 -10.53 11.74
N GLU A 21 -0.65 -11.42 12.28
CA GLU A 21 0.82 -11.35 12.10
C GLU A 21 1.25 -11.40 10.64
N THR A 22 0.52 -12.13 9.80
CA THR A 22 0.95 -12.47 8.44
C THR A 22 0.27 -11.63 7.34
N GLY A 23 -0.67 -10.76 7.70
CA GLY A 23 -1.36 -9.88 6.76
C GLY A 23 -2.87 -9.81 6.98
N VAL A 24 -3.58 -9.65 5.87
CA VAL A 24 -5.04 -9.45 5.82
C VAL A 24 -5.75 -10.79 5.77
N LEU A 25 -6.80 -10.96 6.59
CA LEU A 25 -7.62 -12.17 6.63
C LEU A 25 -8.72 -12.11 5.54
N GLY A 26 -8.77 -13.15 4.71
CA GLY A 26 -9.81 -13.37 3.71
C GLY A 26 -11.04 -14.10 4.28
N THR A 27 -12.14 -14.07 3.54
CA THR A 27 -13.38 -14.78 3.92
C THR A 27 -13.26 -16.30 3.83
N ASP A 28 -12.23 -16.79 3.14
CA ASP A 28 -11.83 -18.19 3.07
C ASP A 28 -10.98 -18.64 4.28
N GLY A 29 -10.73 -17.73 5.24
CA GLY A 29 -9.90 -17.98 6.41
C GLY A 29 -8.40 -17.86 6.14
N GLN A 30 -8.00 -17.57 4.90
CA GLN A 30 -6.60 -17.50 4.51
C GLN A 30 -6.03 -16.10 4.71
N HIS A 31 -4.73 -16.02 4.98
CA HIS A 31 -4.03 -14.74 5.12
C HIS A 31 -3.29 -14.38 3.83
N VAL A 32 -3.35 -13.10 3.47
CA VAL A 32 -2.58 -12.54 2.35
C VAL A 32 -1.77 -11.35 2.84
N SER A 33 -0.46 -11.38 2.58
CA SER A 33 0.40 -10.26 2.95
C SER A 33 0.04 -9.00 2.15
N VAL A 34 0.11 -7.84 2.79
CA VAL A 34 -0.13 -6.55 2.12
C VAL A 34 0.86 -6.35 0.97
N ASP A 35 2.11 -6.79 1.13
CA ASP A 35 3.12 -6.71 0.07
C ASP A 35 2.74 -7.54 -1.15
N SER A 36 2.17 -8.74 -0.96
CA SER A 36 1.66 -9.55 -2.08
C SER A 36 0.52 -8.85 -2.81
N ILE A 37 -0.41 -8.22 -2.07
CA ILE A 37 -1.51 -7.45 -2.66
C ILE A 37 -0.96 -6.28 -3.47
N VAL A 38 -0.08 -5.45 -2.88
CA VAL A 38 0.52 -4.28 -3.53
C VAL A 38 1.31 -4.69 -4.78
N SER A 39 2.11 -5.76 -4.69
CA SER A 39 2.93 -6.26 -5.80
C SER A 39 2.09 -6.77 -6.96
N SER A 40 0.87 -7.28 -6.71
CA SER A 40 -0.04 -7.72 -7.77
C SER A 40 -0.49 -6.60 -8.71
N PHE A 41 -0.35 -5.33 -8.30
CA PHE A 41 -0.64 -4.15 -9.11
C PHE A 41 0.59 -3.59 -9.82
N GLN A 42 1.82 -3.96 -9.41
CA GLN A 42 3.05 -3.61 -10.12
C GLN A 42 3.17 -4.35 -11.45
N ALA A 43 2.68 -5.59 -11.51
CA ALA A 43 2.65 -6.37 -12.74
C ALA A 43 1.62 -5.85 -13.79
N CYS A 44 0.88 -4.79 -13.49
CA CYS A 44 -0.17 -4.26 -14.36
C CYS A 44 0.39 -3.20 -15.31
N LYS A 45 0.62 -3.59 -16.57
CA LYS A 45 1.22 -2.70 -17.60
C LYS A 45 0.46 -1.39 -17.80
N SER A 46 -0.87 -1.41 -17.71
CA SER A 46 -1.73 -0.23 -17.87
C SER A 46 -1.66 0.76 -16.70
N LEU A 47 -0.96 0.42 -15.62
CA LEU A 47 -0.69 1.28 -14.45
C LEU A 47 0.77 1.79 -14.40
N VAL A 48 1.59 1.52 -15.42
CA VAL A 48 2.96 2.04 -15.49
C VAL A 48 2.92 3.57 -15.60
N GLY A 49 3.72 4.26 -14.79
CA GLY A 49 3.77 5.72 -14.73
C GLY A 49 2.58 6.40 -14.03
N LYS A 50 1.63 5.62 -13.51
CA LYS A 50 0.43 6.14 -12.83
C LYS A 50 0.56 6.05 -11.31
N PRO A 51 0.16 7.06 -10.53
CA PRO A 51 0.11 6.96 -9.07
C PRO A 51 -0.78 5.80 -8.62
N LYS A 52 -0.27 4.98 -7.70
CA LYS A 52 -0.94 3.81 -7.11
C LYS A 52 -1.02 4.00 -5.60
N LEU A 53 -2.18 4.40 -5.11
CA LEU A 53 -2.42 4.74 -3.70
C LEU A 53 -3.09 3.56 -2.98
N PHE A 54 -2.53 3.16 -1.85
CA PHE A 54 -3.02 2.06 -1.03
C PHE A 54 -3.28 2.55 0.39
N PHE A 55 -4.53 2.49 0.83
CA PHE A 55 -4.96 2.83 2.18
C PHE A 55 -5.36 1.55 2.90
N ILE A 56 -4.54 1.14 3.88
CA ILE A 56 -4.64 -0.17 4.51
C ILE A 56 -5.08 -0.02 5.96
N GLN A 57 -6.30 -0.49 6.25
CA GLN A 57 -6.86 -0.62 7.57
C GLN A 57 -6.98 -2.10 7.91
N ALA A 58 -5.94 -2.64 8.54
CA ALA A 58 -5.92 -4.00 9.05
C ALA A 58 -5.00 -4.07 10.28
N CYS A 59 -5.29 -4.97 11.22
CA CYS A 59 -4.35 -5.23 12.32
C CYS A 59 -3.01 -5.68 11.75
N ARG A 60 -1.92 -5.21 12.32
CA ARG A 60 -0.56 -5.60 11.95
C ARG A 60 0.03 -6.29 13.16
N GLY A 61 0.25 -7.60 13.13
CA GLY A 61 0.78 -8.33 14.29
C GLY A 61 2.19 -7.89 14.72
N GLY A 62 2.65 -8.42 15.86
CA GLY A 62 3.92 -8.06 16.51
C GLY A 62 5.16 -8.69 15.85
N GLU A 63 6.34 -8.17 16.21
CA GLU A 63 7.63 -8.49 15.58
C GLU A 63 7.91 -9.99 15.44
N LYS A 64 7.79 -10.52 14.19
CA LYS A 64 8.60 -11.62 13.67
C LYS A 64 8.95 -11.49 12.18
N ALA A 65 8.79 -10.31 11.58
CA ALA A 65 9.39 -10.05 10.28
C ALA A 65 10.84 -9.58 10.53
N PHE A 66 11.84 -10.41 10.20
CA PHE A 66 13.27 -10.11 9.97
C PHE A 66 14.27 -11.13 10.55
N LEU A 67 13.85 -12.27 11.08
CA LEU A 67 14.75 -13.43 11.14
C LEU A 67 14.79 -14.12 9.77
N LYS A 68 15.33 -13.42 8.76
CA LYS A 68 15.96 -14.11 7.64
C LYS A 68 17.18 -14.82 8.22
N ASN A 69 17.23 -16.15 8.10
CA ASN A 69 18.43 -16.91 8.45
C ASN A 69 19.66 -16.26 7.80
N PRO A 70 20.73 -15.95 8.54
CA PRO A 70 21.90 -15.22 8.04
C PRO A 70 22.70 -15.97 6.95
N ASP A 71 22.34 -17.21 6.62
CA ASP A 71 23.13 -18.08 5.74
C ASP A 71 22.66 -18.17 4.28
N GLN A 72 21.58 -17.49 3.89
CA GLN A 72 21.18 -17.45 2.47
C GLN A 72 21.84 -16.27 1.74
N LYS A 73 23.07 -16.52 1.25
CA LYS A 73 23.68 -15.68 0.21
C LYS A 73 22.75 -15.64 -1.02
N PRO A 74 22.37 -14.46 -1.53
CA PRO A 74 21.67 -14.39 -2.80
C PRO A 74 22.61 -14.86 -3.91
N LYS A 75 22.20 -15.88 -4.66
CA LYS A 75 22.84 -16.25 -5.93
C LYS A 75 22.54 -15.12 -6.93
N ILE A 76 23.57 -14.40 -7.32
CA ILE A 76 23.53 -13.44 -8.42
C ILE A 76 23.92 -14.25 -9.66
N ASP A 77 22.93 -14.61 -10.49
CA ASP A 77 23.20 -15.10 -11.83
C ASP A 77 23.43 -13.88 -12.73
N SER A 78 24.70 -13.51 -12.89
CA SER A 78 25.13 -12.45 -13.81
C SER A 78 25.10 -12.98 -15.24
N ASN A 79 24.08 -12.59 -16.00
CA ASN A 79 24.12 -12.68 -17.46
C ASN A 79 23.39 -11.47 -18.05
N GLU A 80 23.99 -10.29 -17.89
CA GLU A 80 23.57 -9.08 -18.58
C GLU A 80 24.40 -8.92 -19.86
N SER A 81 23.75 -9.05 -21.01
CA SER A 81 24.23 -8.47 -22.27
C SER A 81 23.79 -7.00 -22.32
N PRO A 82 24.62 -6.08 -22.85
CA PRO A 82 24.26 -4.67 -22.90
C PRO A 82 23.42 -4.41 -24.16
N ASP A 83 22.15 -4.04 -24.01
CA ASP A 83 21.39 -3.43 -25.10
C ASP A 83 20.58 -2.23 -24.61
N ALA A 84 20.40 -1.30 -25.54
CA ALA A 84 20.21 0.13 -25.41
C ALA A 84 19.06 0.62 -24.50
N GLY A 85 19.39 1.62 -23.67
CA GLY A 85 18.81 2.95 -23.83
C GLY A 85 17.35 3.20 -23.43
N GLU A 86 16.73 2.39 -22.57
CA GLU A 86 15.44 2.73 -21.98
C GLU A 86 15.61 3.02 -20.48
N LYS A 87 15.33 4.26 -20.04
CA LYS A 87 15.23 4.58 -18.60
C LYS A 87 13.99 3.87 -18.04
N THR A 88 14.11 2.58 -17.76
CA THR A 88 13.05 1.82 -17.10
C THR A 88 12.89 2.38 -15.70
N LEU A 89 11.74 2.99 -15.42
CA LEU A 89 11.36 3.34 -14.05
C LEU A 89 11.46 2.08 -13.16
N PRO A 90 12.00 2.19 -11.94
CA PRO A 90 12.02 1.06 -11.02
C PRO A 90 10.65 0.40 -10.90
N THR A 91 10.62 -0.94 -10.85
CA THR A 91 9.39 -1.75 -10.74
C THR A 91 8.50 -1.35 -9.55
N THR A 92 9.05 -0.64 -8.58
CA THR A 92 8.40 -0.19 -7.35
C THR A 92 7.98 1.29 -7.36
N SER A 93 8.23 2.03 -8.45
CA SER A 93 7.90 3.46 -8.57
C SER A 93 6.39 3.73 -8.59
N ASP A 94 6.04 4.95 -8.20
CA ASP A 94 4.68 5.50 -8.20
C ASP A 94 3.69 4.79 -7.26
N ARG A 95 4.15 4.25 -6.12
CA ARG A 95 3.24 3.76 -5.06
C ARG A 95 3.31 4.59 -3.80
N LEU A 96 2.14 4.76 -3.18
CA LEU A 96 2.00 5.27 -1.82
C LEU A 96 1.23 4.25 -1.01
N VAL A 97 1.72 3.90 0.18
CA VAL A 97 1.02 2.99 1.10
C VAL A 97 0.88 3.70 2.45
N MET A 98 -0.36 3.96 2.85
CA MET A 98 -0.70 4.53 4.15
C MET A 98 -1.40 3.47 5.00
N TYR A 99 -0.89 3.24 6.21
CA TYR A 99 -1.48 2.30 7.15
C TYR A 99 -2.24 3.05 8.25
N ALA A 100 -3.44 2.58 8.57
CA ALA A 100 -4.23 3.11 9.70
C ALA A 100 -3.65 2.77 11.06
N THR A 101 -2.67 1.85 11.12
CA THR A 101 -2.05 1.38 12.35
C THR A 101 -0.55 1.21 12.20
N VAL A 102 0.15 1.49 13.29
CA VAL A 102 1.54 1.11 13.49
C VAL A 102 1.63 -0.42 13.59
N HIS A 103 2.78 -0.99 13.22
CA HIS A 103 3.05 -2.41 13.40
C HIS A 103 2.84 -2.83 14.87
N GLY A 104 2.34 -4.04 15.12
CA GLY A 104 1.99 -4.53 16.46
C GLY A 104 0.67 -4.02 17.04
N HIS A 105 -0.06 -3.13 16.37
CA HIS A 105 -1.28 -2.52 16.91
C HIS A 105 -2.57 -3.01 16.23
N VAL A 106 -3.64 -3.09 17.02
CA VAL A 106 -4.98 -3.46 16.57
C VAL A 106 -5.60 -2.31 15.79
N SER A 107 -6.20 -2.62 14.65
CA SER A 107 -6.97 -1.65 13.87
C SER A 107 -8.41 -1.63 14.35
N TRP A 108 -8.76 -0.60 15.11
CA TRP A 108 -10.13 -0.40 15.58
C TRP A 108 -10.98 0.27 14.50
N ARG A 109 -12.21 -0.23 14.35
CA ARG A 109 -13.26 0.39 13.54
C ARG A 109 -14.43 0.68 14.46
N ASN A 110 -14.99 1.87 14.38
CA ASN A 110 -16.26 2.16 15.01
C ASN A 110 -17.36 1.45 14.20
N SER A 111 -18.20 0.66 14.86
CA SER A 111 -19.29 -0.10 14.22
C SER A 111 -20.31 0.82 13.54
N ASP A 112 -20.49 2.02 14.08
CA ASP A 112 -21.57 2.92 13.72
C ASP A 112 -21.10 4.01 12.76
N THR A 113 -19.87 4.52 12.93
CA THR A 113 -19.33 5.61 12.10
C THR A 113 -18.29 5.17 11.07
N GLY A 114 -17.78 3.93 11.15
CA GLY A 114 -16.76 3.41 10.24
C GLY A 114 -15.33 3.66 10.74
N THR A 115 -14.37 3.66 9.81
CA THR A 115 -12.94 3.76 10.16
C THR A 115 -12.47 5.21 10.21
N TRP A 116 -11.73 5.55 11.27
CA TRP A 116 -11.25 6.92 11.47
C TRP A 116 -10.31 7.38 10.35
N LEU A 117 -9.47 6.48 9.81
CA LEU A 117 -8.61 6.81 8.67
C LEU A 117 -9.41 7.30 7.47
N VAL A 118 -10.47 6.59 7.09
CA VAL A 118 -11.25 6.93 5.90
C VAL A 118 -12.07 8.20 6.11
N GLN A 119 -12.63 8.40 7.31
CA GLN A 119 -13.36 9.62 7.66
C GLN A 119 -12.45 10.83 7.58
N VAL A 120 -11.33 10.83 8.32
CA VAL A 120 -10.40 11.95 8.36
C VAL A 120 -9.78 12.23 6.98
N LEU A 121 -9.46 11.17 6.22
CA LEU A 121 -8.97 11.34 4.85
C LEU A 121 -10.01 12.00 3.95
N ALA A 122 -11.28 11.57 4.03
CA ALA A 122 -12.36 12.17 3.24
C ALA A 122 -12.56 13.64 3.59
N ASP A 123 -12.54 13.98 4.88
CA ASP A 123 -12.69 15.37 5.36
C ASP A 123 -11.54 16.25 4.84
N VAL A 124 -10.29 15.80 5.03
CA VAL A 124 -9.10 16.53 4.57
C VAL A 124 -9.08 16.71 3.05
N ILE A 125 -9.43 15.67 2.28
CA ILE A 125 -9.51 15.79 0.81
C ILE A 125 -10.60 16.79 0.43
N THR A 126 -11.77 16.74 1.06
CA THR A 126 -12.88 17.64 0.75
C THR A 126 -12.52 19.10 1.04
N GLU A 127 -11.77 19.35 2.11
CA GLU A 127 -11.40 20.71 2.52
C GLU A 127 -10.18 21.27 1.77
N HIS A 128 -9.22 20.42 1.37
CA HIS A 128 -7.90 20.87 0.94
C HIS A 128 -7.47 20.46 -0.47
N ALA A 129 -8.25 19.66 -1.21
CA ALA A 129 -7.84 19.16 -2.54
C ALA A 129 -7.51 20.24 -3.58
N GLU A 130 -8.07 21.45 -3.46
CA GLU A 130 -7.81 22.56 -4.39
C GLU A 130 -6.56 23.36 -4.04
N THR A 131 -6.05 23.25 -2.81
CA THR A 131 -5.00 24.14 -2.28
C THR A 131 -3.74 23.41 -1.85
N GLU A 132 -3.81 22.11 -1.60
CA GLU A 132 -2.71 21.31 -1.07
C GLU A 132 -2.38 20.11 -1.97
N THR A 133 -1.11 19.73 -1.94
CA THR A 133 -0.66 18.47 -2.54
C THR A 133 -1.17 17.28 -1.73
N LEU A 134 -1.25 16.11 -2.38
CA LEU A 134 -1.62 14.86 -1.70
C LEU A 134 -0.74 14.58 -0.48
N LEU A 135 0.57 14.86 -0.55
CA LEU A 135 1.48 14.60 0.58
C LEU A 135 1.19 15.51 1.78
N GLU A 136 0.86 16.78 1.54
CA GLU A 136 0.46 17.73 2.59
C GLU A 136 -0.85 17.28 3.25
N MET A 137 -1.84 16.91 2.44
CA MET A 137 -3.11 16.35 2.92
C MET A 137 -2.87 15.10 3.76
N LEU A 138 -2.07 14.14 3.29
CA LEU A 138 -1.76 12.93 4.06
C LEU A 138 -1.01 13.24 5.36
N THR A 139 -0.17 14.28 5.37
CA THR A 139 0.50 14.75 6.58
C THR A 139 -0.48 15.34 7.60
N ARG A 140 -1.56 15.99 7.13
CA ARG A 140 -2.67 16.42 8.01
C ARG A 140 -3.43 15.24 8.58
N VAL A 141 -3.76 14.26 7.74
CA VAL A 141 -4.45 13.02 8.17
C VAL A 141 -3.65 12.33 9.27
N SER A 142 -2.34 12.14 9.09
CA SER A 142 -1.47 11.55 10.13
C SER A 142 -1.49 12.36 11.43
N ARG A 143 -1.38 13.70 11.34
CA ARG A 143 -1.45 14.59 12.52
C ARG A 143 -2.78 14.49 13.26
N THR A 144 -3.90 14.44 12.54
CA THR A 144 -5.23 14.34 13.15
C THR A 144 -5.46 12.98 13.82
N LEU A 145 -4.89 11.90 13.25
CA LEU A 145 -5.03 10.54 13.79
C LEU A 145 -3.98 10.17 14.85
N GLY A 146 -2.93 10.97 15.01
CA GLY A 146 -1.80 10.66 15.88
C GLY A 146 -0.92 9.51 15.37
N LEU A 147 -0.80 9.38 14.04
CA LEU A 147 0.04 8.39 13.35
C LEU A 147 1.46 8.88 13.11
#